data_AF-A0A1C0VC61-F1
#
_entry.id   AF-A0A1C0VC61-F1
#
_cell.length_a   1.000
_cell.length_b   1.000
_cell.length_c   1.000
_cell.angle_alpha   90.00
_cell.angle_beta   90.00
_cell.angle_gamma   90.00
#
_symmetry.space_group_name_H-M   'P 1'
#
loop_
_entity.id
_entity.type
_entity.pdbx_description
1 polymer ?
#
loop_
_entity_poly.entity_id
_entity_poly.type
_entity_poly.pdbx_seq_one_letter_code
_entity_poly.pdbx_strand_id
1 'polypeptide(L)'
;MARRRKRKSRRRQEGRRILEHVPQYSIESGEEKPVTAARKFIQAEGILPPALLLVKRNEHTTDRYFWAEKGLFGAQYVEENHFLFPSLRTLEAPAGSEPVAVAAR
;
A
#
# COMPACT_ATOMS: atom_id res chain seq x y z
N MET A 1 -17.36 21.75 -25.74
CA MET A 1 -16.84 20.36 -25.87
C MET A 1 -16.56 19.78 -24.48
N ALA A 2 -17.54 19.14 -23.85
CA ALA A 2 -17.38 18.57 -22.51
C ALA A 2 -16.37 17.40 -22.55
N ARG A 3 -15.26 17.50 -21.82
CA ARG A 3 -14.26 16.43 -21.67
C ARG A 3 -14.95 15.18 -21.13
N ARG A 4 -15.18 14.18 -22.00
CA ARG A 4 -15.73 12.87 -21.64
C ARG A 4 -14.84 12.25 -20.56
N ARG A 5 -15.31 12.24 -19.29
CA ARG A 5 -14.55 11.67 -18.15
C ARG A 5 -14.20 10.22 -18.48
N LYS A 6 -12.90 9.93 -18.54
CA LYS A 6 -12.37 8.57 -18.77
C LYS A 6 -12.94 7.66 -17.69
N ARG A 7 -13.70 6.64 -18.08
CA ARG A 7 -14.38 5.69 -17.17
C ARG A 7 -13.32 5.11 -16.23
N LYS A 8 -13.41 5.40 -14.92
CA LYS A 8 -12.49 4.83 -13.92
C LYS A 8 -12.66 3.31 -13.95
N SER A 9 -11.58 2.57 -14.22
CA SER A 9 -11.60 1.10 -14.24
C SER A 9 -12.16 0.56 -12.94
N ARG A 10 -13.23 -0.26 -13.01
CA ARG A 10 -13.88 -0.88 -11.85
C ARG A 10 -12.86 -1.61 -10.97
N ARG A 11 -11.95 -2.35 -11.62
CA ARG A 11 -10.83 -3.06 -10.99
C ARG A 11 -9.88 -2.15 -10.20
N ARG A 12 -9.58 -0.93 -10.69
CA ARG A 12 -8.71 0.01 -9.95
C ARG A 12 -9.44 0.62 -8.74
N GLN A 13 -10.75 0.80 -8.83
CA GLN A 13 -11.55 1.26 -7.69
C GLN A 13 -11.61 0.20 -6.58
N GLU A 14 -11.75 -1.08 -6.95
CA GLU A 14 -11.68 -2.21 -6.02
C GLU A 14 -10.29 -2.27 -5.35
N GLY A 15 -9.21 -2.23 -6.13
CA GLY A 15 -7.85 -2.19 -5.59
C GLY A 15 -7.62 -1.03 -4.61
N ARG A 16 -8.13 0.16 -4.92
CA ARG A 16 -8.05 1.31 -4.00
C ARG A 16 -8.85 1.07 -2.71
N ARG A 17 -10.07 0.56 -2.79
CA ARG A 17 -10.90 0.22 -1.62
C ARG A 17 -10.18 -0.77 -0.72
N ILE A 18 -9.53 -1.78 -1.28
CA ILE A 18 -8.80 -2.77 -0.49
C ILE A 18 -7.61 -2.10 0.22
N LEU A 19 -6.83 -1.27 -0.48
CA LEU A 19 -5.70 -0.55 0.12
C LEU A 19 -6.11 0.43 1.21
N GLU A 20 -7.34 0.96 1.19
CA GLU A 20 -7.86 1.82 2.27
C GLU A 20 -8.00 1.07 3.61
N HIS A 21 -8.19 -0.26 3.58
CA HIS A 21 -8.28 -1.09 4.78
C HIS A 21 -6.92 -1.54 5.33
N VAL A 22 -5.85 -1.34 4.55
CA VAL A 22 -4.48 -1.72 4.95
C VAL A 22 -3.90 -0.65 5.89
N PRO A 23 -3.16 -1.02 6.95
CA PRO A 23 -2.47 -0.06 7.82
C PRO A 23 -1.59 0.91 7.04
N GLN A 24 -1.75 2.21 7.31
CA GLN A 24 -1.05 3.28 6.60
C GLN A 24 -0.08 4.00 7.52
N TYR A 25 1.17 4.15 7.07
CA TYR A 25 2.24 4.82 7.79
C TYR A 25 2.74 6.02 6.98
N SER A 26 2.76 7.19 7.58
CA SER A 26 3.26 8.41 6.95
C SER A 26 4.65 8.75 7.48
N ILE A 27 5.62 8.88 6.57
CA ILE A 27 7.00 9.20 6.91
C ILE A 27 7.55 10.29 5.99
N GLU A 28 8.60 10.98 6.45
CA GLU A 28 9.31 11.96 5.65
C GLU A 28 10.56 11.33 5.04
N SER A 29 10.80 11.57 3.75
CA SER A 29 11.97 11.02 3.04
C SER A 29 13.29 11.59 3.54
N GLY A 30 13.27 12.82 4.07
CA GLY A 30 14.46 13.58 4.43
C GLY A 30 15.39 13.76 3.23
N GLU A 31 16.67 13.42 3.43
CA GLU A 31 17.72 13.50 2.40
C GLU A 31 17.85 12.23 1.56
N GLU A 32 17.17 11.14 1.95
CA GLU A 32 17.29 9.85 1.27
C GLU A 32 16.28 9.68 0.14
N LYS A 33 16.54 8.73 -0.76
CA LYS A 33 15.56 8.32 -1.76
C LYS A 33 14.32 7.75 -1.05
N PRO A 34 13.10 8.05 -1.51
CA PRO A 34 11.86 7.62 -0.84
C PRO A 34 11.78 6.11 -0.59
N VAL A 35 12.24 5.31 -1.55
CA VAL A 35 12.24 3.84 -1.43
C VAL A 35 13.20 3.34 -0.35
N THR A 36 14.31 4.04 -0.13
CA THR A 36 15.31 3.71 0.90
C THR A 36 14.78 4.09 2.27
N ALA A 37 14.22 5.29 2.41
CA ALA A 37 13.57 5.75 3.64
C ALA A 37 12.45 4.79 4.06
N ALA A 38 11.60 4.37 3.12
CA ALA A 38 10.55 3.38 3.39
C ALA A 38 11.12 2.06 3.94
N ARG A 39 12.17 1.52 3.31
CA ARG A 39 12.79 0.26 3.75
C ARG A 39 13.41 0.37 5.14
N LYS A 40 14.13 1.47 5.40
CA LYS A 40 14.70 1.74 6.73
C LYS A 40 13.61 1.85 7.78
N PHE A 41 12.52 2.54 7.48
CA PHE A 41 11.40 2.67 8.39
C PHE A 41 10.74 1.32 8.71
N ILE A 42 10.50 0.48 7.70
CA ILE A 42 9.97 -0.88 7.91
C ILE A 42 10.87 -1.70 8.83
N GLN A 43 12.19 -1.62 8.64
CA GLN A 43 13.15 -2.35 9.48
C GLN A 43 13.25 -1.79 10.89
N ALA A 44 13.24 -0.46 11.04
CA ALA A 44 13.35 0.21 12.33
C ALA A 44 12.10 -0.02 13.21
N GLU A 45 10.92 0.10 12.61
CA GLU A 45 9.64 -0.03 13.32
C GLU A 45 9.13 -1.48 13.38
N GLY A 46 9.77 -2.40 12.63
CA GLY A 46 9.37 -3.80 12.56
C GLY A 46 8.01 -4.02 11.88
N ILE A 47 7.70 -3.26 10.82
CA ILE A 47 6.37 -3.28 10.19
C ILE A 47 6.14 -4.62 9.48
N LEU A 48 5.06 -5.28 9.86
CA LEU A 48 4.60 -6.51 9.22
C LEU A 48 3.77 -6.20 7.96
N PRO A 49 3.91 -6.98 6.88
CA PRO A 49 3.03 -6.90 5.73
C PRO A 49 1.63 -7.46 6.07
N PRO A 50 0.55 -7.03 5.39
CA PRO A 50 0.47 -5.96 4.40
C PRO A 50 0.42 -4.57 5.05
N ALA A 51 1.23 -3.62 4.56
CA ALA A 51 1.22 -2.23 5.03
C ALA A 51 1.41 -1.24 3.88
N LEU A 52 0.92 0.00 4.01
CA LEU A 52 1.11 1.05 3.02
C LEU A 52 1.93 2.20 3.62
N LEU A 53 3.01 2.56 2.96
CA LEU A 53 3.91 3.64 3.36
C LEU A 53 3.71 4.85 2.44
N LEU A 54 3.34 5.97 3.06
CA LEU A 54 3.26 7.28 2.43
C LEU A 54 4.54 8.03 2.75
N VAL A 55 5.43 8.10 1.78
CA VAL A 55 6.72 8.76 1.92
C VAL A 55 6.62 10.15 1.34
N LYS A 56 6.56 11.15 2.21
CA LYS A 56 6.53 12.55 1.82
C LYS A 56 7.94 12.96 1.42
N ARG A 57 8.16 13.12 0.12
CA ARG A 57 9.43 13.60 -0.45
C ARG A 57 9.56 15.11 -0.28
N ASN A 58 8.47 15.83 -0.48
CA ASN A 58 8.35 17.27 -0.32
C ASN A 58 6.91 17.59 0.10
N GLU A 59 6.62 18.86 0.41
CA GLU A 59 5.27 19.27 0.81
C GLU A 59 4.17 18.88 -0.20
N HIS A 60 4.48 18.93 -1.49
CA HIS A 60 3.53 18.65 -2.58
C HIS A 60 3.66 17.25 -3.18
N THR A 61 4.58 16.41 -2.70
CA THR A 61 4.86 15.12 -3.32
C THR A 61 4.99 14.03 -2.27
N THR A 62 4.08 13.06 -2.37
CA THR A 62 4.05 11.88 -1.52
C THR A 62 4.08 10.63 -2.39
N ASP A 63 5.16 9.89 -2.29
CA ASP A 63 5.31 8.58 -2.90
C ASP A 63 4.57 7.54 -2.06
N ARG A 64 3.79 6.67 -2.70
CA ARG A 64 3.03 5.62 -2.01
C ARG A 64 3.61 4.25 -2.33
N TYR A 65 4.05 3.55 -1.30
CA TYR A 65 4.59 2.20 -1.39
C TYR A 65 3.73 1.21 -0.61
N PHE A 66 3.62 -0.01 -1.10
CA PHE A 66 2.94 -1.11 -0.46
C PHE A 66 3.96 -2.17 -0.06
N TRP A 67 4.04 -2.44 1.23
CA TRP A 67 4.84 -3.50 1.81
C TRP A 67 4.06 -4.81 1.77
N ALA A 68 4.49 -5.71 0.90
CA ALA A 68 3.99 -7.06 0.79
C ALA A 68 5.01 -8.05 1.37
N GLU A 69 4.59 -9.28 1.60
CA GLU A 69 5.46 -10.37 2.07
C GLU A 69 6.69 -10.58 1.17
N LYS A 70 6.53 -10.41 -0.15
CA LYS A 70 7.62 -10.57 -1.12
C LYS A 70 8.53 -9.34 -1.23
N GLY A 71 8.11 -8.18 -0.73
CA GLY A 71 8.86 -6.94 -0.83
C GLY A 71 8.01 -5.68 -0.98
N LEU A 72 8.69 -4.57 -1.28
CA LEU A 72 8.09 -3.25 -1.41
C LEU A 72 7.72 -2.94 -2.87
N PHE A 73 6.46 -2.60 -3.11
CA PHE A 73 5.90 -2.30 -4.43
C PHE A 73 5.32 -0.88 -4.46
N GLY A 74 5.17 -0.29 -5.65
CA GLY A 74 4.44 0.98 -5.77
C GLY A 74 2.94 0.76 -5.56
N ALA A 75 2.28 1.59 -4.74
CA ALA A 75 0.85 1.42 -4.45
C ALA A 75 -0.02 1.46 -5.71
N GLN A 76 0.34 2.28 -6.70
CA GLN A 76 -0.37 2.32 -7.98
C GLN A 76 -0.33 0.97 -8.73
N TYR A 77 0.81 0.29 -8.72
CA TYR A 77 0.93 -1.04 -9.31
C TYR A 77 0.02 -2.04 -8.59
N VAL A 78 -0.08 -1.92 -7.26
CA VAL A 78 -0.94 -2.78 -6.43
C VAL A 78 -2.42 -2.46 -6.65
N GLU A 79 -2.84 -1.20 -6.76
CA GLU A 79 -4.22 -0.85 -7.12
C GLU A 79 -4.66 -1.52 -8.43
N GLU A 80 -3.75 -1.57 -9.41
CA GLU A 80 -3.99 -2.19 -10.72
C GLU A 80 -3.91 -3.72 -10.67
N ASN A 81 -3.10 -4.28 -9.77
CA ASN A 81 -2.78 -5.70 -9.69
C ASN A 81 -3.10 -6.38 -8.37
N HIS A 82 -4.09 -5.87 -7.62
CA HIS A 82 -4.44 -6.36 -6.28
C HIS A 82 -4.72 -7.87 -6.23
N PHE A 83 -5.29 -8.44 -7.30
CA PHE A 83 -5.53 -9.87 -7.46
C PHE A 83 -4.26 -10.75 -7.43
N LEU A 84 -3.06 -10.18 -7.66
CA LEU A 84 -1.77 -10.86 -7.56
C LEU A 84 -1.26 -10.99 -6.11
N PHE A 85 -1.88 -10.27 -5.16
CA PHE A 85 -1.47 -10.25 -3.77
C PHE A 85 -2.46 -11.08 -2.94
N PRO A 86 -2.10 -12.31 -2.51
CA PRO A 86 -2.99 -13.16 -1.73
C PRO A 86 -3.45 -12.49 -0.43
N SER A 87 -2.56 -11.72 0.20
CA SER A 87 -2.84 -10.95 1.43
C SER A 87 -3.93 -9.90 1.26
N LEU A 88 -4.19 -9.43 0.03
CA LEU A 88 -5.25 -8.47 -0.27
C LEU A 88 -6.61 -9.13 -0.56
N ARG A 89 -6.63 -10.42 -0.94
CA ARG A 89 -7.88 -11.14 -1.24
C ARG A 89 -8.73 -11.36 0.00
N THR A 90 -8.10 -11.58 1.16
CA THR A 90 -8.82 -11.76 2.43
C THR A 90 -9.52 -10.47 2.87
N LEU A 91 -8.96 -9.31 2.52
CA LEU A 91 -9.52 -7.99 2.82
C LEU A 91 -10.70 -7.61 1.89
N GLU A 92 -10.95 -8.36 0.83
CA GLU A 92 -12.16 -8.21 0.00
C GLU A 92 -13.42 -8.76 0.68
N ALA A 93 -13.27 -9.55 1.75
CA ALA A 93 -14.42 -10.03 2.52
C ALA A 93 -14.94 -8.92 3.43
N PRO A 94 -16.23 -8.54 3.33
CA PRO A 94 -16.80 -7.55 4.24
C PRO A 94 -16.90 -8.17 5.65
N ALA A 95 -16.35 -7.45 6.63
CA ALA A 95 -16.41 -7.67 8.08
C ALA A 95 -15.25 -8.45 8.73
N GLY A 96 -14.32 -7.70 9.33
CA GLY A 96 -14.00 -7.88 10.76
C GLY A 96 -13.17 -9.09 11.17
N SER A 97 -12.03 -9.36 10.54
CA SER A 97 -11.06 -10.32 11.08
C SER A 97 -9.72 -9.64 11.33
N GLU A 98 -9.40 -9.51 12.62
CA GLU A 98 -8.09 -9.15 13.17
C GLU A 98 -6.93 -9.87 12.45
N PRO A 99 -5.76 -9.22 12.29
CA PRO A 99 -4.61 -9.88 11.70
C PRO A 99 -4.09 -10.93 12.69
N VAL A 100 -4.40 -12.20 12.44
CA VAL A 100 -3.74 -13.31 13.13
C VAL A 100 -2.31 -13.38 12.60
N ALA A 101 -1.39 -12.81 13.37
CA ALA A 101 0.03 -13.07 13.26
C ALA A 101 0.26 -14.58 13.44
N VAL A 102 0.48 -15.30 12.35
CA VAL A 102 0.90 -16.69 12.43
C VAL A 102 2.41 -16.70 12.61
N ALA A 103 2.81 -16.84 13.87
CA ALA A 103 4.13 -17.27 14.28
C ALA A 103 4.50 -18.59 13.57
N ALA A 104 5.64 -18.63 12.91
CA ALA A 104 6.26 -19.88 12.46
C ALA A 104 7.38 -20.24 13.45
N ARG A 105 7.20 -21.40 14.09
CA ARG A 105 8.18 -22.15 14.88
C ARG A 105 9.27 -22.75 13.99
#